data_AF-A0A5B8A2J6-F1
#
_entry.id   AF-A0A5B8A2J6-F1
#
_cell.length_a   1.000
_cell.length_b   1.000
_cell.length_c   1.000
_cell.angle_alpha   90.00
_cell.angle_beta   90.00
_cell.angle_gamma   90.00
#
_symmetry.space_group_name_H-M   'P 1'
#
loop_
_entity.id
_entity.type
_entity.pdbx_description
1 polymer ?
#
loop_
_entity_poly.entity_id
_entity_poly.type
_entity_poly.pdbx_seq_one_letter_code
_entity_poly.pdbx_strand_id
1 'polypeptide(L)'
;MSKRGFWVWCCVQLATLWLVMPARAQNAPPEKPRVTRILFLLDASGSMLAPWEGRPRMDVAKGLLVKMADSLNAYPNLELGLRVYGHLYPKEENNCEDSRLEVPFSVKNAKAIKDKLRQIEPRGNTPITYSLQQAANDFPTDKTARNVLILITDGLESCKGDPCATSLALQRKRIFLKPFVIGIGAEREFGKQLECLGRYYNAADVKTFRTILNDVVAQTLAKTTVSINLTDESGRPVESNVNMTFVNNVTDQPEYNYVHFRDAKGTPDVVDIDALQSYDLIINTVPSVRQENLAIRPGKANVFSYKTPQGTLWLQPPNLTPNPYGTMRAVVRQAGNPATVVALSFGAKQKLLAGNYEVELLTLPRIMRRITVKQGQEMAVTYDAPGTLNIITDLKGYGSIYKLNQDDSQTWVYNLPDGGSSKINLPMQPGPYRIVFRTATATGSKFTDVRSFTIRSGQTTSVNLFGK
;
A
#
# COMPACT_ATOMS: atom_id res chain seq x y z
N MET A 1 60.58 58.09 13.09
CA MET A 1 60.35 57.18 14.23
C MET A 1 58.86 57.14 14.50
N SER A 2 58.26 55.96 14.35
CA SER A 2 56.86 55.76 13.99
C SER A 2 55.94 55.50 15.19
N LYS A 3 54.77 56.14 15.13
CA LYS A 3 53.47 55.94 15.82
C LYS A 3 53.29 54.70 16.71
N ARG A 4 52.70 54.88 17.90
CA ARG A 4 51.75 54.00 18.63
C ARG A 4 51.02 54.89 19.66
N GLY A 5 49.70 54.98 19.78
CA GLY A 5 48.59 54.16 19.28
C GLY A 5 47.67 53.82 20.46
N PHE A 6 46.65 54.66 20.69
CA PHE A 6 45.55 54.55 21.67
C PHE A 6 44.92 53.15 21.74
N TRP A 7 44.75 52.56 22.93
CA TRP A 7 43.81 51.46 23.17
C TRP A 7 43.09 51.64 24.51
N VAL A 8 41.87 52.18 24.44
CA VAL A 8 40.88 52.21 25.52
C VAL A 8 40.01 50.97 25.38
N TRP A 9 39.85 50.26 26.50
CA TRP A 9 38.99 49.10 26.67
C TRP A 9 37.52 49.45 26.34
N CYS A 10 36.94 48.77 25.36
CA CYS A 10 35.49 48.73 25.16
C CYS A 10 35.07 47.28 24.89
N CYS A 11 34.56 46.62 25.94
CA CYS A 11 33.94 45.31 25.84
C CYS A 11 32.61 45.43 25.07
N VAL A 12 32.62 45.15 23.78
CA VAL A 12 31.39 44.90 23.01
C VAL A 12 31.06 43.42 23.14
N GLN A 13 30.14 43.10 24.05
CA GLN A 13 29.47 41.80 24.04
C GLN A 13 28.53 41.75 22.84
N LEU A 14 28.96 41.10 21.75
CA LEU A 14 28.08 40.66 20.68
C LEU A 14 27.22 39.49 21.20
N ALA A 15 26.07 39.81 21.77
CA ALA A 15 25.02 38.85 21.99
C ALA A 15 24.42 38.46 20.62
N THR A 16 24.92 37.39 20.02
CA THR A 16 24.25 36.73 18.90
C THR A 16 22.92 36.16 19.39
N LEU A 17 21.86 36.95 19.25
CA LEU A 17 20.49 36.54 19.47
C LEU A 17 20.13 35.48 18.42
N TRP A 18 20.30 34.20 18.75
CA TRP A 18 19.72 33.12 17.97
C TRP A 18 18.20 33.25 18.08
N LEU A 19 17.57 33.84 17.06
CA LEU A 19 16.13 33.72 16.85
C LEU A 19 15.83 32.24 16.61
N VAL A 20 15.50 31.53 17.68
CA VAL A 20 14.84 30.23 17.62
C VAL A 20 13.46 30.50 17.05
N MET A 21 13.30 30.43 15.72
CA MET A 21 11.98 30.33 15.12
C MET A 21 11.34 29.04 15.64
N PRO A 22 10.23 29.09 16.40
CA PRO A 22 9.52 27.87 16.74
C PRO A 22 8.98 27.29 15.43
N ALA A 23 9.42 26.09 15.09
CA ALA A 23 8.87 25.30 14.00
C ALA A 23 7.40 24.98 14.33
N ARG A 24 6.49 25.91 14.05
CA ARG A 24 5.04 25.66 14.09
C ARG A 24 4.62 25.05 12.77
N ALA A 25 4.79 23.74 12.65
CA ALA A 25 4.24 22.97 11.53
C ALA A 25 3.46 21.76 12.07
N GLN A 26 2.39 22.01 12.83
CA GLN A 26 1.42 20.98 13.26
C GLN A 26 -0.01 21.53 13.37
N ASN A 27 -0.43 22.38 12.42
CA ASN A 27 -1.85 22.70 12.33
C ASN A 27 -2.48 21.70 11.36
N ALA A 28 -3.26 20.76 11.89
CA ALA A 28 -4.15 19.96 11.07
C ALA A 28 -5.06 20.94 10.28
N PRO A 29 -5.18 20.81 8.94
CA PRO A 29 -6.11 21.63 8.19
C PRO A 29 -7.52 21.45 8.77
N PRO A 30 -8.30 22.53 8.92
CA PRO A 30 -9.69 22.40 9.34
C PRO A 30 -10.43 21.48 8.37
N GLU A 31 -11.04 20.42 8.90
CA GLU A 31 -11.77 19.43 8.13
C GLU A 31 -13.05 20.08 7.57
N LYS A 32 -13.07 20.40 6.27
CA LYS A 32 -14.29 20.88 5.62
C LYS A 32 -15.28 19.71 5.49
N PRO A 33 -16.54 19.87 5.91
CA PRO A 33 -17.52 18.81 5.77
C PRO A 33 -17.72 18.50 4.27
N ARG A 34 -17.55 17.22 3.91
CA ARG A 34 -17.67 16.77 2.53
C ARG A 34 -19.14 16.73 2.12
N VAL A 35 -19.43 17.19 0.91
CA VAL A 35 -20.75 17.02 0.30
C VAL A 35 -20.95 15.54 -0.04
N THR A 36 -22.10 15.00 0.32
CA THR A 36 -22.51 13.66 -0.11
C THR A 36 -23.63 13.79 -1.14
N ARG A 37 -23.50 13.09 -2.26
CA ARG A 37 -24.49 13.04 -3.34
C ARG A 37 -25.08 11.64 -3.41
N ILE A 38 -26.40 11.55 -3.31
CA ILE A 38 -27.12 10.29 -3.45
C ILE A 38 -28.02 10.39 -4.68
N LEU A 39 -27.73 9.58 -5.70
CA LEU A 39 -28.61 9.38 -6.85
C LEU A 39 -29.47 8.16 -6.60
N PHE A 40 -30.78 8.36 -6.58
CA PHE A 40 -31.72 7.24 -6.67
C PHE A 40 -31.85 6.83 -8.13
N LEU A 41 -31.64 5.55 -8.41
CA LEU A 41 -31.87 4.95 -9.72
C LEU A 41 -33.03 3.98 -9.60
N LEU A 42 -34.20 4.42 -10.05
CA LEU A 42 -35.45 3.66 -9.94
C LEU A 42 -35.74 2.87 -11.22
N ASP A 43 -35.97 1.58 -11.05
CA ASP A 43 -36.59 0.72 -12.04
C ASP A 43 -38.08 1.05 -12.20
N ALA A 44 -38.46 1.41 -13.42
CA ALA A 44 -39.82 1.59 -13.83
C ALA A 44 -40.13 0.77 -15.09
N SER A 45 -39.48 -0.39 -15.24
CA SER A 45 -39.81 -1.34 -16.29
C SER A 45 -41.14 -2.04 -16.01
N GLY A 46 -41.72 -2.67 -17.04
CA GLY A 46 -43.01 -3.36 -16.94
C GLY A 46 -43.06 -4.47 -15.86
N SER A 47 -41.92 -5.06 -15.47
CA SER A 47 -41.88 -6.06 -14.38
C SER A 47 -42.33 -5.48 -13.03
N MET A 48 -42.14 -4.17 -12.82
CA MET A 48 -42.52 -3.49 -11.59
C MET A 48 -44.04 -3.37 -11.38
N LEU A 49 -44.85 -3.72 -12.38
CA LEU A 49 -46.31 -3.88 -12.24
C LEU A 49 -46.69 -5.19 -11.55
N ALA A 50 -45.78 -6.16 -11.48
CA ALA A 50 -46.05 -7.44 -10.84
C ALA A 50 -46.40 -7.25 -9.37
N PRO A 51 -47.35 -8.04 -8.83
CA PRO A 51 -47.73 -7.95 -7.44
C PRO A 51 -46.65 -8.53 -6.52
N TRP A 52 -46.47 -7.90 -5.36
CA TRP A 52 -45.69 -8.36 -4.23
C TRP A 52 -46.49 -8.11 -2.95
N GLU A 53 -46.79 -9.16 -2.18
CA GLU A 53 -47.64 -9.08 -0.98
C GLU A 53 -48.98 -8.35 -1.20
N GLY A 54 -49.57 -8.53 -2.38
CA GLY A 54 -50.86 -7.95 -2.75
C GLY A 54 -50.82 -6.48 -3.22
N ARG A 55 -49.64 -5.89 -3.41
CA ARG A 55 -49.47 -4.55 -4.02
C ARG A 55 -48.47 -4.56 -5.17
N PRO A 56 -48.57 -3.69 -6.18
CA PRO A 56 -47.53 -3.56 -7.21
C PRO A 56 -46.15 -3.28 -6.61
N ARG A 57 -45.09 -3.92 -7.13
CA ARG A 57 -43.69 -3.67 -6.71
C ARG A 57 -43.32 -2.19 -6.82
N MET A 58 -43.81 -1.50 -7.85
CA MET A 58 -43.64 -0.06 -8.02
C MET A 58 -44.16 0.75 -6.83
N ASP A 59 -45.29 0.37 -6.23
CA ASP A 59 -45.84 1.10 -5.08
C ASP A 59 -44.95 0.95 -3.84
N VAL A 60 -44.38 -0.24 -3.66
CA VAL A 60 -43.38 -0.51 -2.60
C VAL A 60 -42.13 0.32 -2.86
N ALA A 61 -41.61 0.34 -4.09
CA ALA A 61 -40.43 1.12 -4.49
C ALA A 61 -40.62 2.63 -4.27
N LYS A 62 -41.75 3.19 -4.71
CA LYS A 62 -42.11 4.59 -4.49
C LYS A 62 -42.24 4.91 -2.99
N GLY A 63 -42.93 4.05 -2.23
CA GLY A 63 -43.08 4.21 -0.79
C GLY A 63 -41.75 4.19 -0.04
N LEU A 64 -40.83 3.33 -0.47
CA LEU A 64 -39.45 3.25 0.03
C LEU A 64 -38.70 4.55 -0.26
N LEU A 65 -38.69 4.98 -1.51
CA LEU A 65 -38.02 6.20 -1.97
C LEU A 65 -38.51 7.44 -1.26
N VAL A 66 -39.82 7.60 -1.10
CA VAL A 66 -40.43 8.72 -0.38
C VAL A 66 -39.87 8.80 1.04
N LYS A 67 -39.84 7.68 1.77
CA LYS A 67 -39.33 7.62 3.15
C LYS A 67 -37.83 7.87 3.21
N MET A 68 -37.05 7.33 2.27
CA MET A 68 -35.61 7.58 2.18
C MET A 68 -35.32 9.04 1.92
N ALA A 69 -35.96 9.61 0.90
CA ALA A 69 -35.79 11.00 0.52
C ALA A 69 -36.12 11.92 1.71
N ASP A 70 -37.25 11.72 2.39
CA ASP A 70 -37.63 12.51 3.56
C ASP A 70 -36.63 12.39 4.72
N SER A 71 -36.17 11.18 5.02
CA SER A 71 -35.22 10.94 6.11
C SER A 71 -33.85 11.54 5.81
N LEU A 72 -33.37 11.39 4.57
CA LEU A 72 -32.10 11.91 4.11
C LEU A 72 -32.13 13.44 3.96
N ASN A 73 -33.30 14.02 3.63
CA ASN A 73 -33.47 15.46 3.51
C ASN A 73 -33.13 16.21 4.80
N ALA A 74 -33.14 15.54 5.97
CA ALA A 74 -32.82 16.16 7.25
C ALA A 74 -31.33 16.54 7.35
N TYR A 75 -30.43 15.82 6.68
CA TYR A 75 -28.99 15.97 6.87
C TYR A 75 -28.43 17.21 6.14
N PRO A 76 -27.51 17.96 6.78
CA PRO A 76 -26.77 19.04 6.11
C PRO A 76 -25.72 18.45 5.14
N ASN A 77 -25.35 19.22 4.11
CA ASN A 77 -24.34 18.83 3.11
C ASN A 77 -24.67 17.57 2.30
N LEU A 78 -25.97 17.33 2.07
CA LEU A 78 -26.48 16.24 1.25
C LEU A 78 -27.23 16.79 0.03
N GLU A 79 -26.90 16.26 -1.14
CA GLU A 79 -27.61 16.49 -2.39
C GLU A 79 -28.29 15.20 -2.85
N LEU A 80 -29.56 15.31 -3.25
CA LEU A 80 -30.35 14.16 -3.72
C LEU A 80 -30.73 14.36 -5.19
N GLY A 81 -30.70 13.29 -5.98
CA GLY A 81 -31.18 13.26 -7.36
C GLY A 81 -32.01 12.00 -7.64
N LEU A 82 -32.76 12.00 -8.74
CA LEU A 82 -33.55 10.85 -9.20
C LEU A 82 -33.36 10.64 -10.71
N ARG A 83 -32.81 9.48 -11.07
CA ARG A 83 -32.84 8.93 -12.43
C ARG A 83 -33.79 7.73 -12.45
N VAL A 84 -34.49 7.57 -13.57
CA VAL A 84 -35.49 6.52 -13.76
C VAL A 84 -35.25 5.87 -15.11
N TYR A 85 -35.48 4.56 -15.20
CA TYR A 85 -35.34 3.82 -16.44
C TYR A 85 -36.56 2.93 -16.70
N GLY A 86 -36.82 2.66 -17.98
CA GLY A 86 -37.93 1.82 -18.42
C GLY A 86 -39.32 2.47 -18.36
N HIS A 87 -39.43 3.78 -18.11
CA HIS A 87 -40.73 4.47 -18.02
C HIS A 87 -41.09 5.31 -19.25
N LEU A 88 -40.19 5.51 -20.22
CA LEU A 88 -40.45 6.39 -21.36
C LEU A 88 -41.16 5.67 -22.48
N TYR A 89 -40.72 4.46 -22.79
CA TYR A 89 -41.19 3.71 -23.94
C TYR A 89 -41.92 2.43 -23.51
N PRO A 90 -42.94 1.99 -24.26
CA PRO A 90 -43.58 0.71 -24.05
C PRO A 90 -42.62 -0.46 -24.35
N LYS A 91 -42.88 -1.62 -23.75
CA LYS A 91 -41.99 -2.79 -23.81
C LYS A 91 -41.78 -3.31 -25.23
N GLU A 92 -42.80 -3.16 -26.08
CA GLU A 92 -42.83 -3.62 -27.47
C GLU A 92 -41.77 -2.94 -28.34
N GLU A 93 -41.35 -1.72 -28.00
CA GLU A 93 -40.30 -0.99 -28.72
C GLU A 93 -38.89 -1.55 -28.45
N ASN A 94 -38.76 -2.43 -27.44
CA ASN A 94 -37.52 -3.06 -27.04
C ASN A 94 -36.34 -2.08 -26.84
N ASN A 95 -36.64 -0.86 -26.37
CA ASN A 95 -35.65 0.20 -26.23
C ASN A 95 -34.73 -0.07 -25.02
N CYS A 96 -33.45 -0.33 -25.30
CA CYS A 96 -32.43 -0.59 -24.28
C CYS A 96 -31.63 0.66 -23.87
N GLU A 97 -32.08 1.84 -24.29
CA GLU A 97 -31.53 3.16 -23.95
C GLU A 97 -32.56 4.03 -23.21
N ASP A 98 -33.61 3.42 -22.65
CA ASP A 98 -34.64 4.09 -21.87
C ASP A 98 -34.13 4.43 -20.46
N SER A 99 -33.52 5.61 -20.30
CA SER A 99 -33.06 6.12 -19.00
C SER A 99 -33.01 7.64 -18.99
N ARG A 100 -33.63 8.29 -18.00
CA ARG A 100 -33.67 9.76 -17.88
C ARG A 100 -33.43 10.24 -16.46
N LEU A 101 -32.59 11.27 -16.32
CA LEU A 101 -32.46 12.04 -15.08
C LEU A 101 -33.72 12.91 -14.93
N GLU A 102 -34.62 12.49 -14.05
CA GLU A 102 -35.91 13.14 -13.84
C GLU A 102 -35.85 14.29 -12.85
N VAL A 103 -34.95 14.18 -11.87
CA VAL A 103 -34.69 15.23 -10.89
C VAL A 103 -33.17 15.39 -10.74
N PRO A 104 -32.59 16.50 -11.21
CA PRO A 104 -31.18 16.80 -11.01
C PRO A 104 -30.80 16.93 -9.53
N PHE A 105 -29.52 16.82 -9.21
CA PHE A 105 -29.02 17.01 -7.85
C PHE A 105 -29.35 18.40 -7.30
N SER A 106 -29.89 18.43 -6.09
CA SER A 106 -30.06 19.66 -5.32
C SER A 106 -30.02 19.37 -3.82
N VAL A 107 -29.72 20.39 -3.03
CA VAL A 107 -29.96 20.36 -1.59
C VAL A 107 -31.46 20.34 -1.31
N LYS A 108 -31.86 19.70 -0.21
CA LYS A 108 -33.26 19.62 0.26
C LYS A 108 -34.27 19.14 -0.81
N ASN A 109 -33.83 18.26 -1.72
CA ASN A 109 -34.57 17.92 -2.95
C ASN A 109 -35.72 16.90 -2.79
N ALA A 110 -36.00 16.45 -1.56
CA ALA A 110 -37.01 15.41 -1.34
C ALA A 110 -38.40 15.76 -1.91
N LYS A 111 -38.81 17.04 -1.86
CA LYS A 111 -40.11 17.44 -2.41
C LYS A 111 -40.20 17.19 -3.93
N ALA A 112 -39.20 17.63 -4.70
CA ALA A 112 -39.20 17.47 -6.16
C ALA A 112 -39.19 15.99 -6.56
N ILE A 113 -38.40 15.18 -5.85
CA ILE A 113 -38.38 13.72 -6.01
C ILE A 113 -39.79 13.14 -5.78
N LYS A 114 -40.46 13.50 -4.67
CA LYS A 114 -41.81 13.00 -4.36
C LYS A 114 -42.85 13.42 -5.40
N ASP A 115 -42.82 14.67 -5.84
CA ASP A 115 -43.76 15.17 -6.85
C ASP A 115 -43.58 14.40 -8.16
N LYS A 116 -42.33 14.11 -8.54
CA LYS A 116 -42.01 13.40 -9.76
C LYS A 116 -42.37 11.91 -9.71
N LEU A 117 -42.16 11.25 -8.57
CA LEU A 117 -42.55 9.85 -8.34
C LEU A 117 -44.05 9.60 -8.55
N ARG A 118 -44.90 10.59 -8.30
CA ARG A 118 -46.35 10.48 -8.55
C ARG A 118 -46.70 10.36 -10.03
N GLN A 119 -45.84 10.85 -10.91
CA GLN A 119 -46.07 10.89 -12.37
C GLN A 119 -45.45 9.69 -13.11
N ILE A 120 -44.61 8.90 -12.44
CA ILE A 120 -43.88 7.80 -13.07
C ILE A 120 -44.77 6.56 -13.10
N GLU A 121 -44.92 5.95 -14.27
CA GLU A 121 -45.63 4.69 -14.46
C GLU A 121 -44.68 3.65 -15.05
N PRO A 122 -44.76 2.37 -14.64
CA PRO A 122 -43.90 1.35 -15.22
C PRO A 122 -44.34 0.95 -16.63
N ARG A 123 -43.41 0.80 -17.60
CA ARG A 123 -43.76 0.55 -19.00
C ARG A 123 -42.84 -0.45 -19.72
N GLY A 124 -41.61 -0.03 -19.98
CA GLY A 124 -40.65 -0.63 -20.91
C GLY A 124 -39.77 -1.73 -20.33
N ASN A 125 -38.56 -1.81 -20.88
CA ASN A 125 -37.54 -2.80 -20.52
C ASN A 125 -36.69 -2.35 -19.32
N THR A 126 -35.75 -3.22 -18.91
CA THR A 126 -34.90 -3.07 -17.71
C THR A 126 -33.41 -2.81 -18.10
N PRO A 127 -33.06 -1.67 -18.74
CA PRO A 127 -31.70 -1.36 -19.20
C PRO A 127 -30.79 -0.88 -18.05
N ILE A 128 -30.45 -1.77 -17.11
CA ILE A 128 -29.66 -1.44 -15.90
C ILE A 128 -28.28 -0.90 -16.27
N THR A 129 -27.58 -1.57 -17.17
CA THR A 129 -26.21 -1.28 -17.60
C THR A 129 -26.11 0.10 -18.23
N TYR A 130 -26.98 0.39 -19.20
CA TYR A 130 -27.06 1.72 -19.81
C TYR A 130 -27.40 2.78 -18.77
N SER A 131 -28.35 2.50 -17.89
CA SER A 131 -28.76 3.43 -16.84
C SER A 131 -27.66 3.74 -15.83
N LEU A 132 -26.85 2.75 -15.44
CA LEU A 132 -25.68 2.93 -14.60
C LEU A 132 -24.60 3.77 -15.30
N GLN A 133 -24.40 3.58 -16.61
CA GLN A 133 -23.47 4.39 -17.40
C GLN A 133 -23.92 5.85 -17.48
N GLN A 134 -25.20 6.09 -17.74
CA GLN A 134 -25.75 7.44 -17.79
C GLN A 134 -25.73 8.10 -16.41
N ALA A 135 -26.07 7.35 -15.35
CA ALA A 135 -25.97 7.81 -13.98
C ALA A 135 -24.54 8.27 -13.62
N ALA A 136 -23.51 7.61 -14.16
CA ALA A 136 -22.12 8.03 -13.97
C ALA A 136 -21.85 9.46 -14.45
N ASN A 137 -22.59 9.92 -15.47
CA ASN A 137 -22.44 11.24 -16.07
C ASN A 137 -23.30 12.30 -15.36
N ASP A 138 -24.29 11.89 -14.56
CA ASP A 138 -25.13 12.81 -13.80
C ASP A 138 -24.41 13.38 -12.57
N PHE A 139 -23.43 12.65 -12.01
CA PHE A 139 -22.67 13.12 -10.86
C PHE A 139 -21.74 14.28 -11.25
N PRO A 140 -21.81 15.43 -10.56
CA PRO A 140 -20.85 16.51 -10.77
C PRO A 140 -19.41 16.04 -10.54
N THR A 141 -18.50 16.53 -11.36
CA THR A 141 -17.07 16.18 -11.25
C THR A 141 -16.47 16.90 -10.05
N ASP A 142 -16.44 16.21 -8.91
CA ASP A 142 -15.87 16.71 -7.66
C ASP A 142 -15.23 15.54 -6.90
N LYS A 143 -13.91 15.60 -6.75
CA LYS A 143 -13.14 14.54 -6.08
C LYS A 143 -13.25 14.58 -4.56
N THR A 144 -13.83 15.65 -4.00
CA THR A 144 -14.00 15.84 -2.56
C THR A 144 -15.36 15.37 -2.06
N ALA A 145 -16.33 15.23 -2.96
CA ALA A 145 -17.66 14.71 -2.65
C ALA A 145 -17.70 13.18 -2.60
N ARG A 146 -18.65 12.66 -1.83
CA ARG A 146 -19.00 11.24 -1.83
C ARG A 146 -20.15 11.02 -2.80
N ASN A 147 -19.96 10.18 -3.81
CA ASN A 147 -21.01 9.87 -4.77
C ASN A 147 -21.55 8.46 -4.52
N VAL A 148 -22.85 8.36 -4.27
CA VAL A 148 -23.53 7.10 -3.94
C VAL A 148 -24.70 6.93 -4.90
N LEU A 149 -24.79 5.76 -5.51
CA LEU A 149 -25.90 5.40 -6.38
C LEU A 149 -26.72 4.31 -5.69
N ILE A 150 -27.99 4.58 -5.44
CA ILE A 150 -28.92 3.62 -4.84
C ILE A 150 -29.79 3.08 -5.97
N LEU A 151 -29.50 1.85 -6.39
CA LEU A 151 -30.27 1.15 -7.42
C LEU A 151 -31.45 0.46 -6.76
N ILE A 152 -32.66 0.72 -7.22
CA ILE A 152 -33.90 0.08 -6.76
C ILE A 152 -34.51 -0.63 -7.95
N THR A 153 -34.49 -1.96 -7.93
CA THR A 153 -34.94 -2.81 -9.04
C THR A 153 -35.65 -4.06 -8.52
N ASP A 154 -36.41 -4.73 -9.37
CA ASP A 154 -37.03 -6.01 -9.06
C ASP A 154 -36.37 -7.21 -9.75
N GLY A 155 -35.30 -6.99 -10.54
CA GLY A 155 -34.77 -8.06 -11.36
C GLY A 155 -33.41 -7.82 -12.00
N LEU A 156 -33.16 -8.64 -13.03
CA LEU A 156 -31.92 -8.69 -13.79
C LEU A 156 -32.04 -7.86 -15.07
N GLU A 157 -30.88 -7.54 -15.63
CA GLU A 157 -30.73 -6.89 -16.92
C GLU A 157 -31.49 -7.64 -18.04
N SER A 158 -32.38 -6.96 -18.74
CA SER A 158 -33.09 -7.52 -19.90
C SER A 158 -32.44 -7.15 -21.24
N CYS A 159 -31.44 -6.27 -21.24
CA CYS A 159 -30.83 -5.68 -22.44
C CYS A 159 -29.41 -6.18 -22.72
N LYS A 160 -29.05 -7.39 -22.25
CA LYS A 160 -27.76 -8.08 -22.50
C LYS A 160 -26.50 -7.28 -22.08
N GLY A 161 -26.65 -6.29 -21.21
CA GLY A 161 -25.52 -5.59 -20.60
C GLY A 161 -24.81 -6.41 -19.53
N ASP A 162 -23.66 -5.90 -19.08
CA ASP A 162 -22.91 -6.43 -17.93
C ASP A 162 -22.96 -5.42 -16.77
N PRO A 163 -23.91 -5.58 -15.83
CA PRO A 163 -24.01 -4.74 -14.65
C PRO A 163 -22.76 -4.82 -13.76
N CYS A 164 -22.09 -5.97 -13.69
CA CYS A 164 -20.91 -6.17 -12.85
C CYS A 164 -19.72 -5.34 -13.33
N ALA A 165 -19.41 -5.43 -14.64
CA ALA A 165 -18.36 -4.63 -15.25
C ALA A 165 -18.63 -3.12 -15.11
N THR A 166 -19.90 -2.73 -15.21
CA THR A 166 -20.34 -1.34 -15.07
C THR A 166 -20.22 -0.85 -13.63
N SER A 167 -20.56 -1.68 -12.64
CA SER A 167 -20.33 -1.41 -11.21
C SER A 167 -18.84 -1.15 -10.93
N LEU A 168 -17.95 -1.98 -11.45
CA LEU A 168 -16.51 -1.79 -11.32
C LEU A 168 -16.04 -0.45 -11.95
N ALA A 169 -16.58 -0.10 -13.11
CA ALA A 169 -16.29 1.18 -13.76
C ALA A 169 -16.79 2.39 -12.93
N LEU A 170 -17.95 2.28 -12.29
CA LEU A 170 -18.47 3.30 -11.37
C LEU A 170 -17.55 3.47 -10.14
N GLN A 171 -17.09 2.37 -9.54
CA GLN A 171 -16.19 2.44 -8.39
C GLN A 171 -14.86 3.13 -8.74
N ARG A 172 -14.31 2.88 -9.94
CA ARG A 172 -13.13 3.60 -10.45
C ARG A 172 -13.38 5.10 -10.63
N LYS A 173 -14.62 5.53 -10.83
CA LYS A 173 -15.06 6.94 -10.84
C LYS A 173 -15.45 7.45 -9.44
N ARG A 174 -15.20 6.69 -8.37
CA ARG A 174 -15.59 6.98 -6.97
C ARG A 174 -17.11 7.13 -6.79
N ILE A 175 -17.88 6.36 -7.55
CA ILE A 175 -19.33 6.25 -7.43
C ILE A 175 -19.66 4.87 -6.84
N PHE A 176 -20.24 4.86 -5.65
CA PHE A 176 -20.50 3.62 -4.91
C PHE A 176 -21.94 3.16 -5.14
N LEU A 177 -22.08 2.03 -5.85
CA LEU A 177 -23.36 1.39 -6.10
C LEU A 177 -23.85 0.64 -4.84
N LYS A 178 -25.11 0.87 -4.48
CA LYS A 178 -25.84 0.15 -3.44
C LYS A 178 -27.11 -0.43 -4.06
N PRO A 179 -27.14 -1.74 -4.38
CA PRO A 179 -28.31 -2.38 -4.98
C PRO A 179 -29.36 -2.75 -3.93
N PHE A 180 -30.61 -2.40 -4.22
CA PHE A 180 -31.82 -2.70 -3.45
C PHE A 180 -32.75 -3.46 -4.37
N VAL A 181 -33.03 -4.70 -3.99
CA VAL A 181 -33.83 -5.59 -4.83
C VAL A 181 -35.15 -5.88 -4.14
N ILE A 182 -36.24 -5.66 -4.87
CA ILE A 182 -37.60 -5.86 -4.40
C ILE A 182 -38.13 -7.16 -4.98
N GLY A 183 -38.65 -8.05 -4.13
CA GLY A 183 -39.41 -9.21 -4.59
C GLY A 183 -38.57 -10.42 -5.02
N ILE A 184 -37.31 -10.53 -4.57
CA ILE A 184 -36.59 -11.80 -4.63
C ILE A 184 -37.21 -12.73 -3.59
N GLY A 185 -37.97 -13.74 -4.05
CA GLY A 185 -38.38 -14.88 -3.22
C GLY A 185 -37.17 -15.68 -2.73
N ALA A 186 -37.38 -16.81 -2.04
CA ALA A 186 -36.34 -17.66 -1.45
C ALA A 186 -35.36 -18.35 -2.45
N GLU A 187 -35.14 -17.79 -3.63
CA GLU A 187 -34.29 -18.33 -4.69
C GLU A 187 -32.88 -17.76 -4.59
N ARG A 188 -31.97 -18.59 -4.07
CA ARG A 188 -30.54 -18.29 -3.85
C ARG A 188 -29.76 -17.95 -5.13
N GLU A 189 -30.28 -18.25 -6.32
CA GLU A 189 -29.55 -18.07 -7.58
C GLU A 189 -29.52 -16.62 -8.07
N PHE A 190 -30.57 -15.84 -7.84
CA PHE A 190 -30.62 -14.41 -8.20
C PHE A 190 -29.64 -13.56 -7.40
N GLY A 191 -29.44 -13.89 -6.13
CA GLY A 191 -28.51 -13.16 -5.25
C GLY A 191 -27.07 -13.17 -5.76
N LYS A 192 -26.60 -14.33 -6.25
CA LYS A 192 -25.22 -14.49 -6.75
C LYS A 192 -24.90 -13.64 -7.96
N GLN A 193 -25.88 -13.42 -8.85
CA GLN A 193 -25.68 -12.60 -10.05
C GLN A 193 -25.60 -11.10 -9.74
N LEU A 194 -26.10 -10.69 -8.57
CA LEU A 194 -26.10 -9.29 -8.12
C LEU A 194 -25.03 -9.01 -7.05
N GLU A 195 -24.37 -10.02 -6.50
CA GLU A 195 -23.27 -9.86 -5.52
C GLU A 195 -22.13 -8.98 -6.05
N CYS A 196 -21.85 -9.03 -7.35
CA CYS A 196 -20.84 -8.19 -8.01
C CYS A 196 -21.19 -6.69 -8.00
N LEU A 197 -22.47 -6.34 -7.82
CA LEU A 197 -22.94 -4.95 -7.71
C LEU A 197 -22.71 -4.39 -6.30
N GLY A 198 -22.29 -5.23 -5.37
CA GLY A 198 -22.14 -4.95 -3.96
C GLY A 198 -23.13 -5.71 -3.10
N ARG A 199 -23.09 -5.45 -1.79
CA ARG A 199 -24.06 -6.03 -0.85
C ARG A 199 -25.46 -5.57 -1.22
N TYR A 200 -26.30 -6.51 -1.65
CA TYR A 200 -27.69 -6.23 -1.99
C TYR A 200 -28.59 -6.36 -0.77
N TYR A 201 -29.70 -5.64 -0.81
CA TYR A 201 -30.70 -5.65 0.24
C TYR A 201 -32.03 -6.17 -0.31
N ASN A 202 -32.57 -7.24 0.29
CA ASN A 202 -33.90 -7.74 -0.06
C ASN A 202 -34.95 -6.96 0.73
N ALA A 203 -35.75 -6.15 0.03
CA ALA A 203 -36.81 -5.36 0.66
C ALA A 203 -38.07 -6.23 0.88
N ALA A 204 -37.99 -7.17 1.84
CA ALA A 204 -39.08 -8.06 2.20
C ALA A 204 -39.99 -7.50 3.33
N ASP A 205 -39.54 -6.53 4.15
CA ASP A 205 -40.40 -5.90 5.18
C ASP A 205 -40.00 -4.45 5.57
N VAL A 206 -40.87 -3.79 6.34
CA VAL A 206 -40.67 -2.42 6.87
C VAL A 206 -39.48 -2.32 7.86
N LYS A 207 -39.14 -3.39 8.58
CA LYS A 207 -38.03 -3.44 9.53
C LYS A 207 -36.67 -3.48 8.81
N THR A 208 -36.63 -4.16 7.68
CA THR A 208 -35.50 -4.30 6.77
C THR A 208 -35.19 -2.94 6.17
N PHE A 209 -36.20 -2.19 5.73
CA PHE A 209 -36.02 -0.81 5.30
C PHE A 209 -35.27 0.07 6.32
N ARG A 210 -35.70 0.09 7.59
CA ARG A 210 -35.06 0.91 8.62
C ARG A 210 -33.59 0.54 8.83
N THR A 211 -33.30 -0.76 8.86
CA THR A 211 -31.93 -1.28 8.95
C THR A 211 -31.08 -0.79 7.77
N ILE A 212 -31.62 -0.82 6.55
CA ILE A 212 -30.87 -0.43 5.36
C ILE A 212 -30.64 1.08 5.30
N LEU A 213 -31.66 1.89 5.62
CA LEU A 213 -31.49 3.34 5.70
C LEU A 213 -30.42 3.71 6.74
N ASN A 214 -30.43 3.05 7.91
CA ASN A 214 -29.41 3.22 8.93
C ASN A 214 -28.02 2.82 8.41
N ASP A 215 -27.91 1.73 7.64
CA ASP A 215 -26.65 1.31 7.02
C ASP A 215 -26.12 2.35 6.01
N VAL A 216 -26.99 2.87 5.13
CA VAL A 216 -26.62 3.91 4.17
C VAL A 216 -26.16 5.17 4.91
N VAL A 217 -26.92 5.63 5.90
CA VAL A 217 -26.55 6.78 6.73
C VAL A 217 -25.22 6.52 7.45
N ALA A 218 -25.03 5.33 8.04
CA ALA A 218 -23.81 4.98 8.75
C ALA A 218 -22.58 4.92 7.84
N GLN A 219 -22.74 4.45 6.59
CA GLN A 219 -21.65 4.39 5.60
C GLN A 219 -21.32 5.74 4.98
N THR A 220 -22.34 6.57 4.74
CA THR A 220 -22.19 7.80 3.93
C THR A 220 -22.03 9.06 4.78
N LEU A 221 -22.67 9.12 5.95
CA LEU A 221 -22.81 10.33 6.76
C LEU A 221 -22.16 10.20 8.15
N ALA A 222 -22.16 9.02 8.75
CA ALA A 222 -21.54 8.84 10.06
C ALA A 222 -20.00 8.79 9.97
N LYS A 223 -19.33 9.42 10.93
CA LYS A 223 -17.88 9.40 11.04
C LYS A 223 -17.43 7.99 11.41
N THR A 224 -16.63 7.38 10.54
CA THR A 224 -16.01 6.07 10.79
C THR A 224 -14.56 6.30 11.12
N THR A 225 -14.14 5.76 12.26
CA THR A 225 -12.77 5.95 12.73
C THR A 225 -12.08 4.62 12.90
N VAL A 226 -10.77 4.62 12.67
CA VAL A 226 -9.90 3.46 12.76
C VAL A 226 -8.73 3.80 13.67
N SER A 227 -8.43 2.89 14.59
CA SER A 227 -7.26 2.93 15.45
C SER A 227 -6.48 1.63 15.27
N ILE A 228 -5.18 1.75 14.99
CA ILE A 228 -4.33 0.60 14.70
C ILE A 228 -3.34 0.41 15.84
N ASN A 229 -3.35 -0.74 16.50
CA ASN A 229 -2.33 -1.14 17.45
C ASN A 229 -1.26 -1.97 16.75
N LEU A 230 -0.02 -1.53 16.85
CA LEU A 230 1.15 -2.28 16.39
C LEU A 230 1.85 -2.89 17.60
N THR A 231 1.84 -4.22 17.70
CA THR A 231 2.24 -4.94 18.91
C THR A 231 3.48 -5.78 18.73
N ASP A 232 4.15 -6.10 19.83
CA ASP A 232 5.15 -7.17 19.86
C ASP A 232 4.49 -8.57 19.81
N GLU A 233 5.32 -9.62 19.91
CA GLU A 233 4.87 -11.02 19.92
C GLU A 233 3.91 -11.34 21.08
N SER A 234 4.09 -10.65 22.22
CA SER A 234 3.28 -10.78 23.44
C SER A 234 2.00 -9.94 23.43
N GLY A 235 1.76 -9.17 22.36
CA GLY A 235 0.57 -8.34 22.21
C GLY A 235 0.67 -6.96 22.88
N ARG A 236 1.85 -6.55 23.35
CA ARG A 236 2.04 -5.22 23.95
C ARG A 236 2.18 -4.16 22.84
N PRO A 237 1.46 -3.02 22.90
CA PRO A 237 1.50 -1.98 21.87
C PRO A 237 2.78 -1.14 22.01
N VAL A 238 3.89 -1.65 21.48
CA VAL A 238 5.22 -1.04 21.65
C VAL A 238 5.71 -0.34 20.39
N GLU A 239 5.13 -0.65 19.24
CA GLU A 239 5.58 -0.13 17.96
C GLU A 239 4.88 1.17 17.58
N SER A 240 5.62 2.05 16.90
CA SER A 240 5.10 3.29 16.34
C SER A 240 6.04 3.88 15.28
N ASN A 241 5.61 4.97 14.64
CA ASN A 241 6.30 5.66 13.55
C ASN A 241 6.54 4.77 12.32
N VAL A 242 5.61 3.86 12.04
CA VAL A 242 5.63 2.99 10.86
C VAL A 242 4.63 3.52 9.84
N ASN A 243 5.04 3.67 8.59
CA ASN A 243 4.12 4.08 7.52
C ASN A 243 3.04 3.01 7.32
N MET A 244 1.79 3.42 7.23
CA MET A 244 0.63 2.60 6.96
C MET A 244 -0.07 3.14 5.71
N THR A 245 -0.43 2.23 4.82
CA THR A 245 -1.15 2.55 3.59
C THR A 245 -2.46 1.77 3.56
N PHE A 246 -3.57 2.48 3.42
CA PHE A 246 -4.87 1.88 3.16
C PHE A 246 -5.08 1.86 1.65
N VAL A 247 -5.11 0.66 1.08
CA VAL A 247 -5.23 0.43 -0.36
C VAL A 247 -6.64 0.00 -0.65
N ASN A 248 -7.31 0.63 -1.61
CA ASN A 248 -8.63 0.18 -2.04
C ASN A 248 -8.54 -1.24 -2.64
N ASN A 249 -9.28 -2.20 -2.09
CA ASN A 249 -9.17 -3.61 -2.49
C ASN A 249 -9.74 -3.92 -3.89
N VAL A 250 -10.47 -2.99 -4.50
CA VAL A 250 -11.05 -3.13 -5.85
C VAL A 250 -10.16 -2.48 -6.91
N THR A 251 -9.62 -1.30 -6.63
CA THR A 251 -8.79 -0.54 -7.58
C THR A 251 -7.29 -0.70 -7.39
N ASP A 252 -6.86 -1.28 -6.26
CA ASP A 252 -5.47 -1.39 -5.78
C ASP A 252 -4.77 -0.02 -5.66
N GLN A 253 -5.55 1.07 -5.58
CA GLN A 253 -5.03 2.42 -5.41
C GLN A 253 -4.84 2.78 -3.92
N PRO A 254 -3.73 3.43 -3.55
CA PRO A 254 -3.54 3.93 -2.19
C PRO A 254 -4.45 5.13 -1.93
N GLU A 255 -5.39 4.97 -1.00
CA GLU A 255 -6.37 6.00 -0.65
C GLU A 255 -5.92 6.83 0.56
N TYR A 256 -5.27 6.18 1.53
CA TYR A 256 -4.72 6.85 2.70
C TYR A 256 -3.30 6.43 2.99
N ASN A 257 -2.48 7.40 3.39
CA ASN A 257 -1.12 7.19 3.85
C ASN A 257 -0.94 7.90 5.18
N TYR A 258 -0.67 7.12 6.23
CA TYR A 258 -0.45 7.63 7.58
C TYR A 258 0.89 7.14 8.10
N VAL A 259 1.47 7.89 9.01
CA VAL A 259 2.55 7.38 9.86
C VAL A 259 1.91 7.03 11.19
N HIS A 260 2.02 5.77 11.59
CA HIS A 260 1.44 5.30 12.85
C HIS A 260 1.95 6.12 14.02
N PHE A 261 1.04 6.58 14.88
CA PHE A 261 1.38 7.29 16.11
C PHE A 261 0.85 6.53 17.32
N ARG A 262 1.60 6.64 18.42
CA ARG A 262 1.22 6.14 19.73
C ARG A 262 1.68 7.12 20.79
N ASP A 263 0.81 7.42 21.74
CA ASP A 263 1.17 8.25 22.88
C ASP A 263 2.09 7.53 23.87
N ALA A 264 2.60 8.24 24.88
CA ALA A 264 3.47 7.65 25.90
C ALA A 264 2.82 6.52 26.73
N LYS A 265 1.48 6.46 26.78
CA LYS A 265 0.71 5.48 27.57
C LYS A 265 0.46 4.18 26.82
N GLY A 266 0.77 4.11 25.52
CA GLY A 266 0.50 2.93 24.71
C GLY A 266 -0.71 3.05 23.80
N THR A 267 -1.40 4.20 23.82
CA THR A 267 -2.64 4.40 23.08
C THR A 267 -2.32 4.91 21.68
N PRO A 268 -2.72 4.20 20.62
CA PRO A 268 -2.62 4.71 19.26
C PRO A 268 -3.57 5.89 19.03
N ASP A 269 -3.27 6.69 18.01
CA ASP A 269 -4.21 7.68 17.52
C ASP A 269 -5.40 7.04 16.79
N VAL A 270 -6.30 7.91 16.35
CA VAL A 270 -7.53 7.56 15.65
C VAL A 270 -7.54 8.35 14.35
N VAL A 271 -7.72 7.66 13.24
CA VAL A 271 -7.80 8.24 11.90
C VAL A 271 -9.18 8.05 11.29
N ASP A 272 -9.57 9.00 10.45
CA ASP A 272 -10.86 9.00 9.78
C ASP A 272 -10.75 8.27 8.45
N ILE A 273 -11.54 7.22 8.29
CA ILE A 273 -11.54 6.37 7.09
C ILE A 273 -12.93 6.39 6.48
N ASP A 274 -13.03 6.55 5.16
CA ASP A 274 -14.31 6.49 4.46
C ASP A 274 -14.81 5.05 4.39
N ALA A 275 -15.96 4.77 5.01
CA ALA A 275 -16.54 3.44 5.08
C ALA A 275 -17.29 2.99 3.81
N LEU A 276 -17.35 3.84 2.77
CA LEU A 276 -17.93 3.45 1.49
C LEU A 276 -17.03 2.51 0.69
N GLN A 277 -15.71 2.60 0.92
CA GLN A 277 -14.73 1.76 0.27
C GLN A 277 -14.31 0.62 1.21
N SER A 278 -13.81 -0.44 0.60
CA SER A 278 -13.13 -1.54 1.29
C SER A 278 -11.62 -1.42 1.06
N TYR A 279 -10.85 -1.77 2.08
CA TYR A 279 -9.41 -1.53 2.08
C TYR A 279 -8.63 -2.77 2.50
N ASP A 280 -7.45 -2.92 1.91
CA ASP A 280 -6.35 -3.63 2.52
C ASP A 280 -5.50 -2.65 3.34
N LEU A 281 -4.88 -3.12 4.40
CA LEU A 281 -3.91 -2.37 5.19
C LEU A 281 -2.52 -2.91 4.94
N ILE A 282 -1.63 -2.06 4.43
CA ILE A 282 -0.19 -2.34 4.31
C ILE A 282 0.53 -1.59 5.43
N ILE A 283 1.14 -2.34 6.34
CA ILE A 283 2.03 -1.82 7.37
C ILE A 283 3.45 -1.96 6.81
N ASN A 284 4.09 -0.83 6.51
CA ASN A 284 5.39 -0.76 5.83
C ASN A 284 6.57 -1.00 6.78
N THR A 285 6.49 -2.08 7.57
CA THR A 285 7.66 -2.67 8.21
C THR A 285 8.59 -3.29 7.16
N VAL A 286 9.74 -3.80 7.58
CA VAL A 286 10.70 -4.45 6.68
C VAL A 286 10.93 -5.90 7.12
N PRO A 287 10.38 -6.91 6.41
CA PRO A 287 9.45 -6.82 5.27
C PRO A 287 8.06 -6.28 5.67
N SER A 288 7.25 -5.89 4.69
CA SER A 288 5.92 -5.31 4.90
C SER A 288 4.90 -6.36 5.34
N VAL A 289 3.96 -5.99 6.21
CA VAL A 289 2.81 -6.82 6.58
C VAL A 289 1.57 -6.29 5.88
N ARG A 290 0.86 -7.15 5.13
CA ARG A 290 -0.43 -6.82 4.49
C ARG A 290 -1.56 -7.56 5.19
N GLN A 291 -2.60 -6.82 5.58
CA GLN A 291 -3.88 -7.37 5.97
C GLN A 291 -4.89 -7.12 4.84
N GLU A 292 -5.39 -8.19 4.25
CA GLU A 292 -6.42 -8.10 3.23
C GLU A 292 -7.81 -7.90 3.84
N ASN A 293 -8.68 -7.20 3.12
CA ASN A 293 -10.11 -7.05 3.43
C ASN A 293 -10.38 -6.61 4.88
N LEU A 294 -9.85 -5.43 5.24
CA LEU A 294 -10.00 -4.84 6.56
C LEU A 294 -11.48 -4.70 6.94
N ALA A 295 -11.88 -5.37 8.02
CA ALA A 295 -13.27 -5.49 8.47
C ALA A 295 -13.77 -4.22 9.21
N ILE A 296 -13.79 -3.08 8.52
CA ILE A 296 -14.27 -1.80 9.05
C ILE A 296 -15.79 -1.86 9.24
N ARG A 297 -16.25 -1.50 10.43
CA ARG A 297 -17.67 -1.30 10.76
C ARG A 297 -18.02 0.17 10.53
N PRO A 298 -18.90 0.49 9.56
CA PRO A 298 -19.29 1.86 9.26
C PRO A 298 -19.96 2.56 10.45
N GLY A 299 -19.70 3.87 10.58
CA GLY A 299 -20.26 4.73 11.62
C GLY A 299 -19.83 4.39 13.04
N LYS A 300 -18.80 3.57 13.21
CA LYS A 300 -18.28 3.13 14.51
C LYS A 300 -16.79 3.42 14.64
N ALA A 301 -16.33 3.43 15.88
CA ALA A 301 -14.91 3.32 16.18
C ALA A 301 -14.45 1.87 15.96
N ASN A 302 -13.40 1.71 15.18
CA ASN A 302 -12.80 0.41 14.86
C ASN A 302 -11.41 0.35 15.45
N VAL A 303 -11.10 -0.74 16.15
CA VAL A 303 -9.78 -0.98 16.73
C VAL A 303 -9.24 -2.28 16.16
N PHE A 304 -8.09 -2.22 15.52
CA PHE A 304 -7.39 -3.37 14.98
C PHE A 304 -6.03 -3.51 15.63
N SER A 305 -5.54 -4.75 15.80
CA SER A 305 -4.25 -5.02 16.41
C SER A 305 -3.46 -5.99 15.54
N TYR A 306 -2.22 -5.63 15.21
CA TYR A 306 -1.33 -6.42 14.36
C TYR A 306 0.00 -6.64 15.05
N LYS A 307 0.47 -7.89 15.03
CA LYS A 307 1.79 -8.26 15.53
C LYS A 307 2.84 -7.85 14.52
N THR A 308 3.65 -6.87 14.87
CA THR A 308 4.73 -6.34 14.04
C THR A 308 5.98 -6.13 14.88
N PRO A 309 6.48 -7.17 15.59
CA PRO A 309 7.63 -7.01 16.44
C PRO A 309 8.84 -6.55 15.62
N GLN A 310 9.60 -5.55 16.09
CA GLN A 310 10.75 -5.01 15.36
C GLN A 310 12.01 -4.98 16.22
N GLY A 311 13.14 -5.29 15.59
CA GLY A 311 14.49 -5.03 16.11
C GLY A 311 15.30 -4.23 15.10
N THR A 312 16.50 -3.80 15.49
CA THR A 312 17.38 -2.99 14.64
C THR A 312 18.54 -3.82 14.13
N LEU A 313 18.73 -3.91 12.82
CA LEU A 313 19.99 -4.32 12.23
C LEU A 313 20.92 -3.11 12.13
N TRP A 314 22.11 -3.22 12.69
CA TRP A 314 23.18 -2.25 12.49
C TRP A 314 24.30 -2.89 11.67
N LEU A 315 24.52 -2.39 10.46
CA LEU A 315 25.68 -2.78 9.66
C LEU A 315 26.89 -2.00 10.16
N GLN A 316 27.56 -2.53 11.18
CA GLN A 316 28.64 -1.86 11.86
C GLN A 316 29.89 -1.80 10.96
N PRO A 317 30.39 -0.59 10.61
CA PRO A 317 31.67 -0.48 9.92
C PRO A 317 32.79 -1.13 10.75
N PRO A 318 33.72 -1.84 10.12
CA PRO A 318 34.88 -2.36 10.85
C PRO A 318 35.79 -1.21 11.30
N ASN A 319 36.55 -1.43 12.37
CA ASN A 319 37.50 -0.44 12.91
C ASN A 319 38.75 -0.32 12.02
N LEU A 320 38.61 0.35 10.87
CA LEU A 320 39.70 0.59 9.92
C LEU A 320 39.48 1.88 9.11
N THR A 321 40.55 2.65 8.89
CA THR A 321 40.51 3.91 8.15
C THR A 321 41.82 4.12 7.38
N PRO A 322 41.80 4.32 6.05
CA PRO A 322 40.66 4.22 5.14
C PRO A 322 40.24 2.77 4.90
N ASN A 323 39.03 2.56 4.37
CA ASN A 323 38.57 1.24 3.96
C ASN A 323 39.06 0.88 2.56
N PRO A 324 39.92 -0.16 2.40
CA PRO A 324 40.41 -0.57 1.09
C PRO A 324 39.30 -0.96 0.10
N TYR A 325 38.14 -1.40 0.59
CA TYR A 325 36.98 -1.67 -0.25
C TYR A 325 36.17 -0.43 -0.64
N GLY A 326 36.42 0.73 -0.03
CA GLY A 326 35.56 1.90 -0.16
C GLY A 326 34.20 1.69 0.52
N THR A 327 33.11 2.06 -0.17
CA THR A 327 31.75 1.93 0.35
C THR A 327 31.25 0.50 0.24
N MET A 328 31.23 -0.18 1.37
CA MET A 328 30.72 -1.55 1.46
C MET A 328 29.21 -1.61 1.63
N ARG A 329 28.60 -2.61 1.01
CA ARG A 329 27.16 -2.89 1.10
C ARG A 329 26.91 -4.33 1.54
N ALA A 330 25.74 -4.55 2.10
CA ALA A 330 25.21 -5.87 2.40
C ALA A 330 23.78 -6.01 1.87
N VAL A 331 23.43 -7.23 1.49
CA VAL A 331 22.07 -7.62 1.08
C VAL A 331 21.47 -8.47 2.18
N VAL A 332 20.26 -8.14 2.62
CA VAL A 332 19.55 -8.84 3.69
C VAL A 332 18.37 -9.58 3.09
N ARG A 333 18.24 -10.87 3.43
CA ARG A 333 17.14 -11.75 3.02
C ARG A 333 16.54 -12.42 4.24
N GLN A 334 15.23 -12.65 4.23
CA GLN A 334 14.61 -13.47 5.27
C GLN A 334 15.03 -14.94 5.07
N ALA A 335 15.27 -15.67 6.15
CA ALA A 335 15.70 -17.06 6.07
C ALA A 335 14.71 -17.91 5.25
N GLY A 336 15.21 -18.66 4.27
CA GLY A 336 14.39 -19.47 3.36
C GLY A 336 13.70 -18.70 2.22
N ASN A 337 13.86 -17.38 2.15
CA ASN A 337 13.31 -16.55 1.08
C ASN A 337 14.45 -15.92 0.24
N PRO A 338 14.54 -16.20 -1.07
CA PRO A 338 15.59 -15.64 -1.92
C PRO A 338 15.41 -14.14 -2.21
N ALA A 339 14.23 -13.58 -1.96
CA ALA A 339 13.95 -12.18 -2.20
C ALA A 339 14.78 -11.28 -1.27
N THR A 340 15.35 -10.22 -1.85
CA THR A 340 16.04 -9.20 -1.07
C THR A 340 15.01 -8.37 -0.32
N VAL A 341 15.16 -8.32 1.00
CA VAL A 341 14.34 -7.49 1.89
C VAL A 341 14.87 -6.06 1.89
N VAL A 342 16.19 -5.89 2.02
CA VAL A 342 16.83 -4.57 1.96
C VAL A 342 18.31 -4.70 1.55
N ALA A 343 18.87 -3.67 0.92
CA ALA A 343 20.29 -3.57 0.60
C ALA A 343 20.89 -2.26 1.10
N LEU A 344 21.78 -2.33 2.08
CA LEU A 344 22.25 -1.18 2.85
C LEU A 344 23.77 -1.06 2.81
N SER A 345 24.28 0.15 3.01
CA SER A 345 25.71 0.38 3.21
C SER A 345 26.09 0.17 4.68
N PHE A 346 27.35 -0.23 4.92
CA PHE A 346 27.90 -0.22 6.27
C PHE A 346 27.89 1.21 6.85
N GLY A 347 27.48 1.34 8.11
CA GLY A 347 27.13 2.57 8.80
C GLY A 347 25.62 2.74 9.01
N ALA A 348 24.79 2.07 8.21
CA ALA A 348 23.33 2.17 8.31
C ALA A 348 22.77 1.37 9.49
N LYS A 349 21.70 1.92 10.10
CA LYS A 349 20.80 1.22 11.01
C LYS A 349 19.44 1.07 10.34
N GLN A 350 18.83 -0.11 10.44
CA GLN A 350 17.54 -0.40 9.82
C GLN A 350 16.68 -1.22 10.78
N LYS A 351 15.44 -0.78 11.02
CA LYS A 351 14.45 -1.62 11.70
C LYS A 351 14.00 -2.73 10.77
N LEU A 352 13.98 -3.96 11.28
CA LEU A 352 13.46 -5.14 10.61
C LEU A 352 12.42 -5.80 11.50
N LEU A 353 11.45 -6.50 10.91
CA LEU A 353 10.59 -7.40 11.68
C LEU A 353 11.44 -8.45 12.39
N ALA A 354 11.06 -8.83 13.61
CA ALA A 354 11.71 -9.90 14.34
C ALA A 354 11.63 -11.21 13.55
N GLY A 355 12.73 -11.96 13.54
CA GLY A 355 12.85 -13.16 12.72
C GLY A 355 14.30 -13.51 12.37
N ASN A 356 14.46 -14.56 11.57
CA ASN A 356 15.75 -15.04 11.11
C ASN A 356 16.08 -14.49 9.72
N TYR A 357 17.32 -14.03 9.55
CA TYR A 357 17.79 -13.42 8.31
C TYR A 357 19.16 -13.96 7.91
N GLU A 358 19.40 -13.91 6.60
CA GLU A 358 20.72 -14.09 6.01
C GLU A 358 21.20 -12.73 5.49
N VAL A 359 22.38 -12.32 5.96
CA VAL A 359 23.06 -11.09 5.53
C VAL A 359 24.24 -11.48 4.66
N GLU A 360 24.17 -11.13 3.38
CA GLU A 360 25.26 -11.28 2.41
C GLU A 360 26.10 -10.01 2.39
N LEU A 361 27.30 -10.08 2.95
CA LEU A 361 28.26 -9.00 2.91
C LEU A 361 28.99 -9.09 1.58
N LEU A 362 28.95 -8.00 0.79
CA LEU A 362 29.51 -7.96 -0.56
C LEU A 362 31.05 -7.77 -0.56
N THR A 363 31.74 -8.37 0.42
CA THR A 363 33.20 -8.43 0.53
C THR A 363 33.79 -9.36 -0.52
N LEU A 364 35.12 -9.39 -0.64
CA LEU A 364 35.82 -10.35 -1.48
C LEU A 364 36.64 -11.35 -0.64
N PRO A 365 36.32 -12.65 -0.61
CA PRO A 365 35.06 -13.25 -1.06
C PRO A 365 33.86 -12.78 -0.23
N ARG A 366 32.66 -13.04 -0.76
CA ARG A 366 31.40 -12.70 -0.09
C ARG A 366 31.26 -13.51 1.19
N ILE A 367 30.69 -12.90 2.22
CA ILE A 367 30.44 -13.55 3.52
C ILE A 367 28.93 -13.61 3.74
N MET A 368 28.43 -14.80 4.05
CA MET A 368 27.06 -15.02 4.49
C MET A 368 27.01 -15.12 6.02
N ARG A 369 26.17 -14.32 6.67
CA ARG A 369 25.92 -14.39 8.11
C ARG A 369 24.44 -14.67 8.38
N ARG A 370 24.17 -15.68 9.19
CA ARG A 370 22.83 -15.93 9.73
C ARG A 370 22.66 -15.19 11.03
N ILE A 371 21.59 -14.42 11.15
CA ILE A 371 21.27 -13.62 12.34
C ILE A 371 19.81 -13.82 12.74
N THR A 372 19.53 -13.55 14.01
CA THR A 372 18.16 -13.46 14.54
C THR A 372 17.93 -12.06 15.07
N VAL A 373 16.97 -11.36 14.48
CA VAL A 373 16.49 -10.05 14.96
C VAL A 373 15.39 -10.29 15.98
N LYS A 374 15.52 -9.65 17.15
CA LYS A 374 14.57 -9.78 18.26
C LYS A 374 13.95 -8.42 18.61
N GLN A 375 12.75 -8.45 19.19
CA GLN A 375 12.01 -7.26 19.61
C GLN A 375 12.88 -6.29 20.43
N GLY A 376 12.95 -5.04 19.99
CA GLY A 376 13.65 -3.94 20.67
C GLY A 376 15.17 -4.07 20.76
N GLN A 377 15.76 -5.15 20.25
CA GLN A 377 17.21 -5.38 20.31
C GLN A 377 17.92 -4.83 19.07
N GLU A 378 19.15 -4.39 19.26
CA GLU A 378 20.07 -4.05 18.17
C GLU A 378 20.99 -5.24 17.89
N MET A 379 21.00 -5.71 16.64
CA MET A 379 21.86 -6.76 16.12
C MET A 379 22.93 -6.12 15.23
N ALA A 380 24.18 -6.14 15.69
CA ALA A 380 25.31 -5.63 14.94
C ALA A 380 25.90 -6.72 14.03
N VAL A 381 26.11 -6.39 12.75
CA VAL A 381 26.81 -7.25 11.79
C VAL A 381 27.98 -6.48 11.21
N THR A 382 29.17 -7.08 11.27
CA THR A 382 30.41 -6.52 10.74
C THR A 382 31.22 -7.60 9.99
N TYR A 383 32.35 -7.21 9.43
CA TYR A 383 33.33 -8.08 8.78
C TYR A 383 34.74 -7.72 9.26
N ASP A 384 35.69 -8.63 9.04
CA ASP A 384 37.08 -8.38 9.43
C ASP A 384 37.74 -7.36 8.49
N ALA A 385 38.70 -6.60 9.01
CA ALA A 385 39.46 -5.70 8.16
C ALA A 385 40.15 -6.49 7.02
N PRO A 386 40.00 -6.08 5.74
CA PRO A 386 40.65 -6.78 4.65
C PRO A 386 42.17 -6.64 4.73
N GLY A 387 42.87 -7.67 4.25
CA GLY A 387 44.26 -7.52 3.84
C GLY A 387 44.34 -7.15 2.36
N THR A 388 45.54 -6.89 1.87
CA THR A 388 45.79 -6.54 0.46
C THR A 388 46.62 -7.64 -0.20
N LEU A 389 46.10 -8.25 -1.25
CA LEU A 389 46.89 -9.06 -2.16
C LEU A 389 47.65 -8.14 -3.12
N ASN A 390 48.96 -8.31 -3.21
CA ASN A 390 49.80 -7.60 -4.16
C ASN A 390 50.55 -8.60 -5.04
N ILE A 391 50.17 -8.72 -6.31
CA ILE A 391 50.94 -9.48 -7.30
C ILE A 391 51.89 -8.53 -7.98
N ILE A 392 53.20 -8.75 -7.80
CA ILE A 392 54.24 -7.83 -8.27
C ILE A 392 54.63 -8.14 -9.72
N THR A 393 54.58 -9.42 -10.11
CA THR A 393 54.87 -9.86 -11.47
C THR A 393 53.85 -9.30 -12.46
N ASP A 394 54.35 -8.70 -13.53
CA ASP A 394 53.55 -8.17 -14.64
C ASP A 394 53.68 -9.09 -15.87
N LEU A 395 52.88 -10.16 -15.88
CA LEU A 395 52.83 -11.15 -16.95
C LEU A 395 51.46 -11.12 -17.59
N LYS A 396 51.42 -11.19 -18.94
CA LYS A 396 50.16 -11.37 -19.66
C LYS A 396 49.72 -12.82 -19.58
N GLY A 397 48.47 -13.08 -19.19
CA GLY A 397 47.99 -14.44 -19.08
C GLY A 397 46.57 -14.58 -18.58
N TYR A 398 46.30 -15.76 -18.03
CA TYR A 398 44.98 -16.16 -17.56
C TYR A 398 45.14 -16.82 -16.20
N GLY A 399 44.33 -16.41 -15.24
CA GLY A 399 44.36 -17.03 -13.93
C GLY A 399 43.22 -16.59 -13.03
N SER A 400 43.06 -17.36 -11.95
CA SER A 400 42.00 -17.16 -10.99
C SER A 400 42.53 -17.36 -9.57
N ILE A 401 41.88 -16.70 -8.63
CA ILE A 401 42.12 -16.84 -7.20
C ILE A 401 40.99 -17.69 -6.60
N TYR A 402 41.38 -18.65 -5.78
CA TYR A 402 40.52 -19.56 -5.06
C TYR A 402 40.73 -19.39 -3.56
N LYS A 403 39.66 -19.46 -2.77
CA LYS A 403 39.73 -19.61 -1.30
C LYS A 403 39.87 -21.09 -0.99
N LEU A 404 40.80 -21.43 -0.09
CA LEU A 404 40.95 -22.80 0.40
C LEU A 404 39.99 -23.02 1.59
N ASN A 405 39.18 -24.05 1.49
CA ASN A 405 38.22 -24.44 2.53
C ASN A 405 38.90 -25.39 3.54
N GLN A 406 38.23 -25.69 4.65
CA GLN A 406 38.77 -26.56 5.70
C GLN A 406 38.81 -28.04 5.32
N ASP A 407 38.03 -28.44 4.31
CA ASP A 407 37.89 -29.81 3.79
C ASP A 407 38.78 -30.06 2.56
N ASP A 408 39.86 -29.28 2.41
CA ASP A 408 40.78 -29.26 1.27
C ASP A 408 40.14 -28.91 -0.10
N SER A 409 38.83 -28.63 -0.15
CA SER A 409 38.19 -28.10 -1.34
C SER A 409 38.56 -26.62 -1.55
N GLN A 410 38.30 -26.10 -2.75
CA GLN A 410 38.59 -24.71 -3.06
C GLN A 410 37.40 -24.05 -3.75
N THR A 411 37.12 -22.80 -3.37
CA THR A 411 36.01 -21.99 -3.91
C THR A 411 36.58 -20.91 -4.81
N TRP A 412 36.07 -20.77 -6.03
CA TRP A 412 36.44 -19.66 -6.91
C TRP A 412 36.05 -18.30 -6.31
N VAL A 413 36.96 -17.32 -6.36
CA VAL A 413 36.76 -15.99 -5.75
C VAL A 413 36.86 -14.85 -6.76
N TYR A 414 37.88 -14.87 -7.63
CA TYR A 414 38.19 -13.75 -8.51
C TYR A 414 38.96 -14.23 -9.74
N ASN A 415 38.65 -13.66 -10.91
CA ASN A 415 39.45 -13.84 -12.12
C ASN A 415 40.38 -12.65 -12.31
N LEU A 416 41.65 -12.93 -12.60
CA LEU A 416 42.55 -11.91 -13.14
C LEU A 416 42.02 -11.44 -14.51
N PRO A 417 42.35 -10.22 -14.95
CA PRO A 417 41.94 -9.73 -16.26
C PRO A 417 42.38 -10.67 -17.39
N ASP A 418 41.44 -11.13 -18.21
CA ASP A 418 41.70 -12.10 -19.27
C ASP A 418 42.70 -11.58 -20.31
N GLY A 419 43.82 -12.31 -20.50
CA GLY A 419 44.92 -11.89 -21.38
C GLY A 419 45.64 -10.63 -20.92
N GLY A 420 45.24 -10.07 -19.78
CA GLY A 420 45.77 -8.85 -19.18
C GLY A 420 46.92 -9.13 -18.24
N SER A 421 47.37 -8.07 -17.57
CA SER A 421 48.46 -8.14 -16.59
C SER A 421 48.06 -8.95 -15.36
N SER A 422 48.95 -9.81 -14.89
CA SER A 422 48.85 -10.46 -13.58
C SER A 422 49.08 -9.49 -12.41
N LYS A 423 49.64 -8.30 -12.66
CA LYS A 423 49.93 -7.32 -11.61
C LYS A 423 48.64 -6.73 -11.08
N ILE A 424 48.39 -6.92 -9.79
CA ILE A 424 47.16 -6.45 -9.14
C ILE A 424 47.42 -6.05 -7.70
N ASN A 425 46.68 -5.03 -7.24
CA ASN A 425 46.52 -4.68 -5.85
C ASN A 425 45.03 -4.86 -5.49
N LEU A 426 44.72 -5.91 -4.74
CA LEU A 426 43.35 -6.38 -4.52
C LEU A 426 43.06 -6.54 -3.03
N PRO A 427 42.15 -5.76 -2.43
CA PRO A 427 41.70 -6.00 -1.06
C PRO A 427 40.89 -7.29 -0.98
N MET A 428 41.17 -8.10 0.04
CA MET A 428 40.55 -9.42 0.25
C MET A 428 40.34 -9.69 1.74
N GLN A 429 39.29 -10.45 2.09
CA GLN A 429 39.05 -10.89 3.46
C GLN A 429 40.13 -11.86 3.93
N PRO A 430 40.46 -11.87 5.23
CA PRO A 430 41.46 -12.77 5.77
C PRO A 430 41.15 -14.25 5.49
N GLY A 431 42.17 -15.03 5.20
CA GLY A 431 42.02 -16.46 4.94
C GLY A 431 43.13 -17.05 4.06
N PRO A 432 43.14 -18.38 3.90
CA PRO A 432 44.03 -19.07 2.99
C PRO A 432 43.47 -19.06 1.56
N TYR A 433 44.33 -18.78 0.60
CA TYR A 433 44.00 -18.66 -0.82
C TYR A 433 45.03 -19.37 -1.69
N ARG A 434 44.65 -19.60 -2.93
CA ARG A 434 45.49 -20.13 -3.99
C ARG A 434 45.27 -19.35 -5.27
N ILE A 435 46.35 -18.96 -5.93
CA ILE A 435 46.34 -18.45 -7.29
C ILE A 435 46.77 -19.54 -8.25
N VAL A 436 46.08 -19.62 -9.38
CA VAL A 436 46.37 -20.54 -10.49
C VAL A 436 46.52 -19.67 -11.73
N PHE A 437 47.69 -19.65 -12.36
CA PHE A 437 47.98 -18.74 -13.46
C PHE A 437 48.85 -19.40 -14.54
N ARG A 438 48.55 -19.12 -15.79
CA ARG A 438 49.42 -19.44 -16.94
C ARG A 438 49.64 -18.19 -17.78
N THR A 439 50.83 -18.06 -18.37
CA THR A 439 51.09 -16.99 -19.32
C THR A 439 50.28 -17.20 -20.61
N ALA A 440 50.01 -16.11 -21.33
CA ALA A 440 49.30 -16.15 -22.60
C ALA A 440 50.09 -16.91 -23.69
N THR A 441 51.42 -16.91 -23.57
CA THR A 441 52.36 -17.59 -24.48
C THR A 441 52.58 -19.07 -24.14
N ALA A 442 52.05 -19.57 -23.01
CA ALA A 442 52.20 -20.97 -22.63
C ALA A 442 51.53 -21.90 -23.65
N THR A 443 52.25 -22.93 -24.09
CA THR A 443 51.79 -23.88 -25.12
C THR A 443 50.94 -25.04 -24.57
N GLY A 444 50.60 -25.02 -23.28
CA GLY A 444 49.77 -26.04 -22.64
C GLY A 444 49.45 -25.75 -21.17
N SER A 445 48.41 -26.40 -20.64
CA SER A 445 47.95 -26.22 -19.25
C SER A 445 48.95 -26.69 -18.20
N LYS A 446 49.86 -27.60 -18.54
CA LYS A 446 50.92 -28.09 -17.65
C LYS A 446 51.91 -27.01 -17.17
N PHE A 447 51.97 -25.87 -17.86
CA PHE A 447 52.83 -24.73 -17.50
C PHE A 447 52.13 -23.72 -16.56
N THR A 448 51.06 -24.14 -15.90
CA THR A 448 50.34 -23.33 -14.92
C THR A 448 51.14 -23.28 -13.62
N ASP A 449 51.43 -22.08 -13.12
CA ASP A 449 51.97 -21.87 -11.78
C ASP A 449 50.82 -21.83 -10.76
N VAL A 450 51.05 -22.48 -9.62
CA VAL A 450 50.07 -22.60 -8.54
C VAL A 450 50.74 -22.17 -7.25
N ARG A 451 50.22 -21.11 -6.62
CA ARG A 451 50.78 -20.58 -5.37
C ARG A 451 49.70 -20.44 -4.31
N SER A 452 49.96 -21.01 -3.13
CA SER A 452 49.14 -20.79 -1.95
C SER A 452 49.69 -19.62 -1.13
N PHE A 453 48.81 -18.81 -0.57
CA PHE A 453 49.16 -17.67 0.27
C PHE A 453 48.05 -17.39 1.29
N THR A 454 48.34 -16.62 2.33
CA THR A 454 47.37 -16.28 3.37
C THR A 454 47.23 -14.78 3.49
N ILE A 455 46.01 -14.28 3.32
CA ILE A 455 45.69 -12.87 3.56
C ILE A 455 45.46 -12.69 5.07
N ARG A 456 46.15 -11.71 5.66
CA ARG A 456 45.98 -11.29 7.05
C ARG A 456 45.35 -9.90 7.11
N SER A 457 44.53 -9.70 8.13
CA SER A 457 43.81 -8.45 8.37
C SER A 457 44.77 -7.24 8.41
N GLY A 458 44.49 -6.21 7.60
CA GLY A 458 45.28 -4.98 7.54
C GLY A 458 46.70 -5.10 6.98
N GLN A 459 47.13 -6.28 6.51
CA GLN A 459 48.49 -6.52 6.00
C GLN A 459 48.51 -6.68 4.48
N THR A 460 49.64 -6.32 3.86
CA THR A 460 49.89 -6.60 2.44
C THR A 460 50.60 -7.94 2.29
N THR A 461 50.04 -8.83 1.47
CA THR A 461 50.61 -10.14 1.12
C THR A 461 51.10 -10.07 -0.32
N SER A 462 52.41 -10.16 -0.51
CA SER A 462 53.01 -10.13 -1.85
C SER A 462 53.20 -11.54 -2.41
N VAL A 463 52.78 -11.77 -3.65
CA VAL A 463 52.91 -13.06 -4.34
C VAL A 463 53.69 -12.85 -5.65
N ASN A 464 54.71 -13.68 -5.86
CA ASN A 464 55.49 -13.73 -7.10
C ASN A 464 55.12 -14.97 -7.91
N LEU A 465 54.64 -14.78 -9.13
CA LEU A 465 54.34 -15.88 -10.05
C LEU A 465 55.62 -16.39 -10.71
N PHE A 466 55.74 -17.70 -10.85
CA PHE A 466 56.92 -18.41 -11.37
C PHE A 466 58.22 -18.12 -10.58
N GLY A 467 58.11 -17.64 -9.34
CA GLY A 467 59.24 -17.47 -8.43
C GLY A 467 59.80 -18.81 -7.95
N LYS A 468 61.08 -18.87 -7.57
CA LYS A 468 61.65 -20.06 -6.92
C LYS A 468 61.04 -20.28 -5.55
#